data_AF-A0A962IDN8-F1
#
_entry.id   AF-A0A962IDN8-F1
#
_cell.length_a   1.000
_cell.length_b   1.000
_cell.length_c   1.000
_cell.angle_alpha   90.00
_cell.angle_beta   90.00
_cell.angle_gamma   90.00
#
_symmetry.space_group_name_H-M   'P 1'
#
loop_
_entity.id
_entity.type
_entity.pdbx_description
1 polymer ?
#
loop_
_entity_poly.entity_id
_entity_poly.type
_entity_poly.pdbx_seq_one_letter_code
_entity_poly.pdbx_strand_id
1 'polypeptide(L)' 'AMSLIENIQREDLNALEEAMALRRLIDEFGLTHQQTAEAVGRSRASVTNLLR' A
#
# COMPACT_ATOMS: atom_id res chain seq x y z
N ALA A 1 2.17 -6.08 11.73
CA ALA A 1 1.93 -6.09 10.27
C ALA A 1 0.45 -5.96 9.93
N MET A 2 -0.43 -6.81 10.48
CA MET A 2 -1.87 -6.84 10.18
C MET A 2 -2.57 -5.46 10.34
N SER A 3 -2.30 -4.73 11.42
CA SER A 3 -2.90 -3.41 11.66
C SER A 3 -2.51 -2.31 10.66
N LEU A 4 -1.35 -2.42 9.99
CA LEU A 4 -0.96 -1.44 8.96
C LEU A 4 -1.75 -1.71 7.67
N ILE A 5 -1.90 -2.99 7.32
CA ILE A 5 -2.64 -3.44 6.13
C ILE A 5 -4.15 -3.13 6.29
N GLU A 6 -4.73 -3.39 7.47
CA GLU A 6 -6.14 -3.04 7.76
C GLU A 6 -6.40 -1.54 7.66
N ASN A 7 -5.45 -0.71 8.11
CA ASN A 7 -5.54 0.74 7.94
C ASN A 7 -5.45 1.17 6.47
N ILE A 8 -4.64 0.50 5.65
CA ILE A 8 -4.51 0.77 4.20
C ILE A 8 -5.78 0.35 3.42
N GLN A 9 -6.50 -0.68 3.88
CA GLN A 9 -7.71 -1.17 3.21
C GLN A 9 -8.96 -0.34 3.53
N ARG A 10 -8.84 0.74 4.29
CA ARG A 10 -9.94 1.67 4.56
C ARG A 10 -10.43 2.34 3.28
N GLU A 11 -11.73 2.27 3.03
CA GLU A 11 -12.37 2.83 1.83
C GLU A 11 -12.45 4.37 1.83
N ASP A 12 -12.13 5.02 2.95
CA ASP A 12 -12.20 6.48 3.12
C ASP A 12 -10.85 7.20 2.95
N LEU A 13 -9.79 6.49 2.56
CA LEU A 13 -8.49 7.10 2.29
C LEU A 13 -8.50 7.88 0.97
N ASN A 14 -7.89 9.07 0.97
CA ASN A 14 -7.58 9.76 -0.27
C ASN A 14 -6.28 9.22 -0.91
N ALA A 15 -6.04 9.55 -2.17
CA ALA A 15 -4.89 9.02 -2.93
C ALA A 15 -3.52 9.34 -2.28
N LEU A 16 -3.38 10.48 -1.61
CA LEU A 16 -2.14 10.85 -0.91
C LEU A 16 -1.94 9.98 0.33
N GLU A 17 -2.99 9.78 1.12
CA GLU A 17 -2.95 8.93 2.31
C GLU A 17 -2.64 7.48 1.96
N GLU A 18 -3.28 6.94 0.90
CA GLU A 18 -2.98 5.62 0.38
C GLU A 18 -1.51 5.51 -0.05
N ALA A 19 -1.00 6.49 -0.80
CA ALA A 19 0.39 6.51 -1.25
C ALA A 19 1.38 6.50 -0.08
N MET A 20 1.15 7.33 0.94
CA MET A 20 1.97 7.35 2.15
C MET A 20 1.94 6.01 2.90
N ALA A 21 0.75 5.41 3.03
CA ALA A 21 0.59 4.15 3.75
C ALA A 21 1.24 2.98 3.00
N LEU A 22 1.10 2.92 1.67
CA LEU A 22 1.81 1.97 0.80
C LEU A 22 3.32 2.16 0.87
N ARG A 23 3.81 3.40 0.85
CA ARG A 23 5.24 3.70 0.97
C ARG A 23 5.81 3.23 2.30
N ARG A 24 5.07 3.50 3.38
CA ARG A 24 5.43 3.05 4.73
C ARG A 24 5.48 1.52 4.82
N LEU A 25 4.51 0.82 4.21
CA LEU A 25 4.51 -0.65 4.18
C LEU A 25 5.73 -1.21 3.43
N ILE A 26 6.11 -0.58 2.31
CA ILE A 26 7.31 -0.94 1.54
C ILE A 26 8.57 -0.73 2.39
N ASP A 27 8.72 0.44 2.99
CA ASP A 27 9.93 0.84 3.69
C ASP A 27 10.11 0.08 5.02
N GLU A 28 9.03 -0.17 5.79
CA GLU A 28 9.09 -0.88 7.07
C GLU A 28 9.35 -2.39 6.91
N PHE A 29 8.87 -3.00 5.82
CA PHE A 29 8.93 -4.45 5.62
C PHE A 29 9.84 -4.88 4.45
N GLY A 30 10.47 -3.94 3.77
CA GLY A 30 11.34 -4.20 2.62
C GLY A 30 10.60 -4.86 1.44
N LEU A 31 9.30 -4.59 1.28
CA LEU A 31 8.47 -5.25 0.28
C LEU A 31 8.68 -4.63 -1.11
N THR A 32 8.63 -5.47 -2.14
CA THR A 32 8.49 -4.98 -3.51
C THR A 32 7.08 -4.45 -3.77
N HIS A 33 6.90 -3.68 -4.86
CA HIS A 33 5.57 -3.24 -5.28
C HIS A 33 4.62 -4.42 -5.56
N GLN A 34 5.15 -5.57 -6.01
CA GLN A 34 4.36 -6.78 -6.25
C GLN A 34 3.84 -7.36 -4.92
N GLN A 35 4.74 -7.57 -3.96
CA GLN A 35 4.38 -8.11 -2.64
C GLN A 35 3.46 -7.18 -1.86
N THR A 36 3.67 -5.86 -1.99
CA THR A 36 2.79 -4.84 -1.41
C THR A 36 1.39 -4.93 -2.01
N ALA A 37 1.28 -5.07 -3.33
CA ALA A 37 0.02 -5.21 -4.02
C ALA A 37 -0.74 -6.48 -3.58
N GLU A 38 -0.03 -7.60 -3.45
CA GLU A 38 -0.59 -8.86 -2.93
C GLU A 38 -1.08 -8.70 -1.48
N ALA A 39 -0.31 -8.03 -0.62
CA ALA A 39 -0.66 -7.80 0.79
C ALA A 39 -1.91 -6.92 0.97
N VAL A 40 -2.17 -5.99 0.06
CA VAL A 40 -3.31 -5.05 0.14
C VAL A 40 -4.45 -5.41 -0.83
N GLY A 41 -4.37 -6.56 -1.52
CA GLY A 41 -5.42 -7.04 -2.43
C GLY A 41 -5.60 -6.19 -3.69
N ARG A 42 -4.53 -5.56 -4.20
CA ARG A 42 -4.56 -4.68 -5.39
C ARG A 42 -3.62 -5.16 -6.48
N SER A 43 -3.65 -4.51 -7.64
CA SER A 43 -2.69 -4.78 -8.72
C SER A 43 -1.37 -4.02 -8.50
N ARG A 44 -0.24 -4.61 -8.91
CA ARG A 44 1.07 -3.94 -8.89
C ARG A 44 1.08 -2.61 -9.65
N ALA A 45 0.31 -2.52 -10.73
CA ALA A 45 0.16 -1.29 -11.50
C ALA A 45 -0.55 -0.20 -10.70
N SER A 46 -1.61 -0.53 -9.95
CA SER A 46 -2.31 0.40 -9.06
C SER A 46 -1.37 0.93 -7.98
N VAL A 47 -0.63 0.05 -7.30
CA VAL A 47 0.39 0.46 -6.31
C VAL A 47 1.45 1.37 -6.94
N THR A 48 1.94 1.03 -8.13
CA THR A 48 2.93 1.86 -8.82
C THR A 48 2.37 3.22 -9.21
N ASN A 49 1.10 3.31 -9.63
CA ASN A 49 0.46 4.57 -9.98
C ASN A 49 0.25 5.49 -8.78
N LEU A 50 -0.06 4.93 -7.60
CA LEU A 50 -0.21 5.69 -6.36
C LEU A 50 1.12 6.23 -5.83
N LEU A 51 2.23 5.53 -6.09
CA LEU A 51 3.56 5.90 -5.61
C LEU A 51 4.36 6.83 -6.55
N ARG A 52 3.79 7.23 -7.69
CA ARG A 52 4.41 8.20 -8.62
C ARG A 52 4.13 9.63 -8.18
#